data_AF-A0A6P4F7T7-F1
#
_entry.id   AF-A0A6P4F7T7-F1
#
_cell.length_a   1.000
_cell.length_b   1.000
_cell.length_c   1.000
_cell.angle_alpha   90.00
_cell.angle_beta   90.00
_cell.angle_gamma   90.00
#
_symmetry.space_group_name_H-M   'P 1'
#
loop_
_entity.id
_entity.type
_entity.pdbx_description
1 polymer ?
#
loop_
_entity_poly.entity_id
_entity_poly.type
_entity_poly.pdbx_seq_one_letter_code
_entity_poly.pdbx_strand_id
1 'polypeptide(L)'
;MSTRGGFVRLKVLVAATFLTLLLLLVALHHTDELKTTALGRNGEGSAGLGKVTPPIVQHLEEPIKEELVRQLEQELPEVDYSFWYHWAKPMGYKINNTCAPYPDPLDLQLHNIYWQSFVNSNVTFRLYAAYLDKRKALKLPTVRILVTANQIGDQFPPTHCQLWFEGHREPVLVSVAEYLTVWVKAWGFKRNLNYPHLLSCPIPRELPPAVINKLPKTVSLVAKRCDKASNSLRVNQKPPLAAQNATSKGQNVTETVALNFGVCVKGFDFPYVDLSERLIEWFELQRILGASRIYAYMYDVHPAVQRVLDYYQQTGFLELRPLTLANGMPRLRHYQHMLLQQRKLEKRLNELIPYNDCFYRNLYRHDYLVNVDVDEVIVPKGENRNWHQLVQKAHTLEAEKGGKCAGRFPALCFINSYFTKVVSELSNHEEQAIAGELFVLQHTQRFKNYSQAGRATKCFHNAQLSLTLHNHFTLKWLPGGCNPRTLDTSVAQMQHYREPDAKYNQTDLVEDRSLWKFAGELRAAVEYVWLHLDDVLTQISDPEEQQLEDSLDQDGDELDRELQPLQQVIQARPVPVS
;
A
#
# COMPACT_ATOMS: atom_id res chain seq x y z
N MET A 1 21.37 -6.57 -82.46
CA MET A 1 20.64 -7.62 -81.70
C MET A 1 21.06 -7.52 -80.24
N SER A 2 20.20 -7.03 -79.35
CA SER A 2 20.46 -7.05 -77.89
C SER A 2 19.29 -7.73 -77.20
N THR A 3 19.34 -9.06 -77.17
CA THR A 3 18.36 -9.98 -76.57
C THR A 3 18.55 -10.13 -75.06
N ARG A 4 18.94 -9.07 -74.35
CA ARG A 4 19.20 -9.12 -72.88
C ARG A 4 18.15 -8.43 -72.00
N GLY A 5 17.24 -7.61 -72.56
CA GLY A 5 16.18 -6.93 -71.79
C GLY A 5 14.91 -7.77 -71.54
N GLY A 6 14.55 -8.67 -72.47
CA GLY A 6 13.34 -9.50 -72.37
C GLY A 6 13.46 -10.63 -71.34
N PHE A 7 14.66 -11.22 -71.20
CA PHE A 7 14.89 -12.34 -70.29
C PHE A 7 14.83 -11.94 -68.81
N VAL A 8 15.20 -10.71 -68.46
CA VAL A 8 15.16 -10.23 -67.07
C VAL A 8 13.71 -9.92 -66.64
N ARG A 9 12.91 -9.30 -67.51
CA ARG A 9 11.48 -9.06 -67.24
C ARG A 9 10.69 -10.35 -67.11
N LEU A 10 10.98 -11.36 -67.93
CA LEU A 10 10.33 -12.67 -67.82
C LEU A 10 10.69 -13.39 -66.52
N LYS A 11 11.95 -13.33 -66.07
CA LYS A 11 12.36 -13.93 -64.79
C LYS A 11 11.73 -13.26 -63.56
N VAL A 12 11.58 -11.94 -63.59
CA VAL A 12 10.90 -11.19 -62.50
C VAL A 12 9.41 -11.51 -62.48
N LEU A 13 8.76 -11.61 -63.65
CA LEU A 13 7.35 -11.97 -63.74
C LEU A 13 7.10 -13.41 -63.23
N VAL A 14 7.96 -14.35 -63.61
CA VAL A 14 7.88 -15.76 -63.17
C VAL A 14 8.15 -15.91 -61.68
N ALA A 15 9.09 -15.13 -61.11
CA ALA A 15 9.34 -15.14 -59.67
C ALA A 15 8.17 -14.55 -58.87
N ALA A 16 7.54 -13.48 -59.37
CA ALA A 16 6.37 -12.87 -58.75
C ALA A 16 5.13 -13.77 -58.83
N THR A 17 4.94 -14.49 -59.94
CA THR A 17 3.85 -15.49 -60.05
C THR A 17 4.11 -16.70 -59.15
N PHE A 18 5.36 -17.15 -59.00
CA PHE A 18 5.68 -18.21 -58.04
C PHE A 18 5.43 -17.78 -56.59
N LEU A 19 5.80 -16.56 -56.20
CA LEU A 19 5.59 -16.05 -54.84
C LEU A 19 4.10 -15.89 -54.51
N THR A 20 3.30 -15.41 -55.47
CA THR A 20 1.84 -15.30 -55.32
C THR A 20 1.16 -16.67 -55.28
N LEU A 21 1.63 -17.65 -56.08
CA LEU A 21 1.15 -19.02 -56.00
C LEU A 21 1.51 -19.67 -54.65
N LEU A 22 2.70 -19.40 -54.11
CA LEU A 22 3.13 -19.90 -52.81
C LEU A 22 2.28 -19.31 -51.67
N LEU A 23 1.99 -18.01 -51.72
CA LEU A 23 1.11 -17.36 -50.74
C LEU A 23 -0.34 -17.87 -50.83
N LEU A 24 -0.84 -18.15 -52.04
CA LEU A 24 -2.14 -18.80 -52.25
C LEU A 24 -2.16 -20.23 -51.73
N LEU A 25 -1.09 -20.99 -51.93
CA LEU A 25 -0.97 -22.36 -51.42
C LEU A 25 -0.86 -22.38 -49.89
N VAL A 26 -0.14 -21.44 -49.27
CA VAL A 26 -0.08 -21.30 -47.80
C VAL A 26 -1.43 -20.87 -47.23
N ALA A 27 -2.15 -19.95 -47.90
CA ALA A 27 -3.50 -19.57 -47.51
C ALA A 27 -4.50 -20.73 -47.67
N LEU A 28 -4.40 -21.51 -48.75
CA LEU A 28 -5.21 -22.71 -48.98
C LEU A 28 -4.91 -23.82 -47.96
N HIS A 29 -3.63 -24.01 -47.58
CA HIS A 29 -3.23 -24.98 -46.55
C HIS A 29 -3.75 -24.56 -45.17
N HIS A 30 -3.70 -23.26 -44.84
CA HIS A 30 -4.31 -22.74 -43.61
C HIS A 30 -5.83 -22.88 -43.58
N THR A 31 -6.52 -22.82 -44.72
CA THR A 31 -7.96 -23.08 -44.78
C THR A 31 -8.34 -24.55 -44.72
N ASP A 32 -7.45 -25.47 -45.10
CA ASP A 32 -7.68 -26.92 -44.97
C ASP A 32 -7.39 -27.44 -43.54
N GLU A 33 -6.47 -26.83 -42.78
CA GLU A 33 -6.32 -27.14 -41.34
C GLU A 33 -7.48 -26.60 -40.47
N LEU A 34 -8.30 -25.67 -40.99
CA LEU A 34 -9.50 -25.15 -40.32
C LEU A 34 -10.79 -25.89 -40.67
N LYS A 35 -10.72 -26.98 -41.44
CA LYS A 35 -11.85 -27.91 -41.59
C LYS A 35 -11.72 -29.04 -40.58
N THR A 36 -12.35 -28.85 -39.43
CA THR A 36 -12.79 -29.93 -38.55
C THR A 36 -13.43 -31.05 -39.39
N THR A 37 -12.83 -32.23 -39.28
CA THR A 37 -13.33 -33.52 -39.74
C THR A 37 -14.74 -33.75 -39.22
N ALA A 38 -15.73 -33.57 -40.10
CA ALA A 38 -17.06 -34.16 -39.93
C ALA A 38 -16.93 -35.68 -40.14
N LEU A 39 -16.70 -36.42 -39.06
CA LEU A 39 -16.79 -37.88 -39.06
C LEU A 39 -18.26 -38.30 -39.03
N GLY A 40 -18.60 -39.11 -40.04
CA GLY A 40 -19.96 -39.46 -40.43
C GLY A 40 -20.71 -40.30 -39.41
N ARG A 41 -22.02 -40.08 -39.43
CA ARG A 41 -23.07 -40.87 -38.82
C ARG A 41 -23.40 -42.04 -39.74
N ASN A 42 -23.25 -43.28 -39.27
CA ASN A 42 -24.03 -44.44 -39.71
C ASN A 42 -23.93 -45.58 -38.68
N GLY A 43 -25.08 -46.01 -38.14
CA GLY A 43 -25.32 -47.37 -37.64
C GLY A 43 -25.12 -47.64 -36.15
N GLU A 44 -26.23 -47.57 -35.41
CA GLU A 44 -26.65 -48.45 -34.30
C GLU A 44 -25.72 -48.73 -33.09
N GLY A 45 -26.13 -48.22 -31.92
CA GLY A 45 -25.58 -48.63 -30.62
C GLY A 45 -25.95 -47.64 -29.51
N SER A 46 -27.01 -47.93 -28.77
CA SER A 46 -27.52 -47.14 -27.64
C SER A 46 -26.52 -47.08 -26.46
N ALA A 47 -26.00 -45.89 -26.15
CA ALA A 47 -25.60 -45.47 -24.80
C ALA A 47 -25.65 -43.93 -24.73
N GLY A 48 -26.33 -43.38 -23.73
CA GLY A 48 -26.62 -41.95 -23.61
C GLY A 48 -25.35 -41.13 -23.38
N LEU A 49 -24.92 -40.41 -24.43
CA LEU A 49 -23.94 -39.33 -24.31
C LEU A 49 -24.69 -38.08 -23.84
N GLY A 50 -24.48 -37.67 -22.60
CA GLY A 50 -24.97 -36.38 -22.09
C GLY A 50 -24.51 -35.27 -23.04
N LYS A 51 -25.44 -34.48 -23.56
CA LYS A 51 -25.10 -33.29 -24.34
C LYS A 51 -24.34 -32.34 -23.41
N VAL A 52 -23.02 -32.27 -23.56
CA VAL A 52 -22.22 -31.21 -22.96
C VAL A 52 -22.60 -29.92 -23.69
N THR A 53 -23.48 -29.14 -23.07
CA THR A 53 -23.80 -27.79 -23.52
C THR A 53 -22.57 -26.93 -23.23
N PRO A 54 -22.02 -26.17 -24.19
CA PRO A 54 -20.96 -25.21 -23.86
C PRO A 54 -21.47 -24.26 -22.76
N PRO A 55 -20.61 -23.87 -21.80
CA PRO A 55 -21.00 -22.92 -20.78
C PRO A 55 -21.58 -21.68 -21.43
N ILE A 56 -22.62 -21.11 -20.81
CA ILE A 56 -23.29 -19.92 -21.31
C ILE A 56 -22.24 -18.85 -21.55
N VAL A 57 -22.13 -18.37 -22.80
CA VAL A 57 -21.30 -17.21 -23.12
C VAL A 57 -21.94 -16.02 -22.40
N GLN A 58 -21.37 -15.64 -21.26
CA GLN A 58 -21.73 -14.40 -20.59
C GLN A 58 -21.21 -13.25 -21.45
N HIS A 59 -22.11 -12.61 -22.19
CA HIS A 59 -21.81 -11.33 -22.80
C HIS A 59 -21.76 -10.28 -21.68
N LEU A 60 -20.55 -9.85 -21.33
CA LEU A 60 -20.38 -8.67 -20.47
C LEU A 60 -20.87 -7.45 -21.25
N GLU A 61 -21.97 -6.85 -20.81
CA GLU A 61 -22.40 -5.55 -21.30
C GLU A 61 -21.43 -4.46 -20.80
N GLU A 62 -21.14 -3.46 -21.62
CA GLU A 62 -20.36 -2.30 -21.18
C GLU A 62 -21.04 -1.71 -19.92
N PRO A 63 -20.30 -1.52 -18.80
CA PRO A 63 -20.91 -1.14 -17.54
C PRO A 63 -21.76 0.13 -17.68
N ILE A 64 -22.96 0.09 -17.09
CA ILE A 64 -23.82 1.26 -16.92
C ILE A 64 -22.95 2.38 -16.33
N LYS A 65 -23.06 3.60 -16.86
CA LYS A 65 -22.20 4.75 -16.58
C LYS A 65 -21.74 4.90 -15.11
N GLU A 66 -22.59 4.63 -14.13
CA GLU A 66 -22.27 4.69 -12.69
C GLU A 66 -21.35 3.56 -12.22
N GLU A 67 -21.55 2.34 -12.69
CA GLU A 67 -20.69 1.20 -12.33
C GLU A 67 -19.29 1.37 -12.92
N LEU A 68 -19.19 1.90 -14.15
CA LEU A 68 -17.90 2.26 -14.74
C LEU A 68 -17.17 3.34 -13.92
N VAL A 69 -17.90 4.37 -13.45
CA VAL A 69 -17.32 5.40 -12.57
C VAL A 69 -16.78 4.75 -11.29
N ARG A 70 -17.53 3.82 -10.68
CA ARG A 70 -17.09 3.10 -9.46
C ARG A 70 -15.84 2.25 -9.71
N GLN A 71 -15.76 1.55 -10.83
CA GLN A 71 -14.59 0.76 -11.21
C GLN A 71 -13.36 1.65 -11.42
N LEU A 72 -13.50 2.75 -12.16
CA LEU A 72 -12.40 3.70 -12.39
C LEU A 72 -11.91 4.36 -11.10
N GLU A 73 -12.80 4.61 -10.14
CA GLU A 73 -12.46 5.10 -8.81
C GLU A 73 -11.63 4.11 -7.98
N GLN A 74 -11.80 2.81 -8.22
CA GLN A 74 -10.99 1.75 -7.60
C GLN A 74 -9.63 1.59 -8.30
N GLU A 75 -9.62 1.66 -9.63
CA GLU A 75 -8.41 1.51 -10.44
C GLU A 75 -7.48 2.73 -10.38
N LEU A 76 -8.04 3.94 -10.34
CA LEU A 76 -7.33 5.22 -10.30
C LEU A 76 -7.73 6.04 -9.05
N PRO A 77 -7.41 5.58 -7.84
CA PRO A 77 -7.96 6.14 -6.59
C PRO A 77 -7.58 7.61 -6.31
N GLU A 78 -6.54 8.11 -6.99
CA GLU A 78 -6.08 9.50 -6.87
C GLU A 78 -6.66 10.42 -7.95
N VAL A 79 -7.43 9.89 -8.90
CA VAL A 79 -8.21 10.65 -9.89
C VAL A 79 -9.66 10.65 -9.44
N ASP A 80 -10.24 11.83 -9.21
CA ASP A 80 -11.65 11.95 -8.85
C ASP A 80 -12.53 11.90 -10.12
N TYR A 81 -12.71 10.69 -10.65
CA TYR A 81 -13.46 10.46 -11.87
C TYR A 81 -14.95 10.76 -11.66
N SER A 82 -15.49 10.45 -10.49
CA SER A 82 -16.86 10.79 -10.10
C SER A 82 -17.09 12.30 -10.14
N PHE A 83 -16.18 13.09 -9.55
CA PHE A 83 -16.26 14.55 -9.61
C PHE A 83 -16.24 15.09 -11.04
N TRP A 84 -15.34 14.57 -11.89
CA TRP A 84 -15.31 14.98 -13.29
C TRP A 84 -16.62 14.64 -14.01
N TYR A 85 -17.12 13.43 -13.81
CA TYR A 85 -18.27 12.89 -14.52
C TYR A 85 -19.57 13.62 -14.18
N HIS A 86 -19.85 13.83 -12.88
CA HIS A 86 -21.10 14.46 -12.45
C HIS A 86 -21.08 15.99 -12.46
N TRP A 87 -19.89 16.61 -12.35
CA TRP A 87 -19.77 18.06 -12.18
C TRP A 87 -18.96 18.73 -13.27
N ALA A 88 -17.67 18.39 -13.38
CA ALA A 88 -16.74 19.20 -14.17
C ALA A 88 -17.04 19.18 -15.67
N LYS A 89 -17.33 17.98 -16.22
CA LYS A 89 -17.66 17.77 -17.63
C LYS A 89 -19.01 18.40 -18.03
N PRO A 90 -20.16 18.07 -17.40
CA PRO A 90 -21.46 18.59 -17.85
C PRO A 90 -21.58 20.11 -17.68
N MET A 91 -20.92 20.68 -16.67
CA MET A 91 -20.97 22.13 -16.43
C MET A 91 -19.86 22.90 -17.15
N GLY A 92 -18.95 22.21 -17.86
CA GLY A 92 -17.84 22.82 -18.59
C GLY A 92 -17.00 23.74 -17.72
N TYR A 93 -16.38 23.17 -16.68
CA TYR A 93 -15.53 23.89 -15.72
C TYR A 93 -14.32 24.54 -16.40
N LYS A 94 -14.22 25.87 -16.28
CA LYS A 94 -13.17 26.74 -16.83
C LYS A 94 -13.40 28.17 -16.38
N ILE A 95 -12.36 29.01 -16.43
CA ILE A 95 -12.52 30.48 -16.29
C ILE A 95 -13.11 31.04 -17.58
N ASN A 96 -12.53 30.69 -18.72
CA ASN A 96 -13.03 31.02 -20.05
C ASN A 96 -12.53 29.97 -21.05
N ASN A 97 -12.79 30.16 -22.35
CA ASN A 97 -12.43 29.18 -23.39
C ASN A 97 -10.92 28.93 -23.53
N THR A 98 -10.06 29.83 -23.04
CA THR A 98 -8.60 29.72 -23.17
C THR A 98 -7.87 29.65 -21.83
N CYS A 99 -8.58 29.78 -20.70
CA CYS A 99 -7.98 29.88 -19.38
C CYS A 99 -8.55 28.82 -18.43
N ALA A 100 -7.62 28.02 -17.90
CA ALA A 100 -7.84 27.00 -16.89
C ALA A 100 -9.03 26.07 -17.19
N PRO A 101 -9.14 25.47 -18.39
CA PRO A 101 -10.13 24.42 -18.60
C PRO A 101 -9.80 23.22 -17.70
N TYR A 102 -10.83 22.65 -17.06
CA TYR A 102 -10.68 21.44 -16.26
C TYR A 102 -10.10 20.31 -17.14
N PRO A 103 -9.08 19.57 -16.68
CA PRO A 103 -8.48 18.50 -17.47
C PRO A 103 -9.44 17.31 -17.62
N ASP A 104 -9.55 16.78 -18.83
CA ASP A 104 -10.22 15.49 -19.03
C ASP A 104 -9.35 14.38 -18.39
N PRO A 105 -9.91 13.47 -17.57
CA PRO A 105 -9.19 12.33 -17.01
C PRO A 105 -8.41 11.51 -18.05
N LEU A 106 -8.91 11.45 -19.30
CA LEU A 106 -8.26 10.74 -20.40
C LEU A 106 -7.02 11.47 -20.94
N ASP A 107 -6.90 12.78 -20.71
CA ASP A 107 -5.76 13.61 -21.11
C ASP A 107 -4.70 13.73 -19.99
N LEU A 108 -4.92 13.13 -18.82
CA LEU A 108 -3.99 13.21 -17.71
C LEU A 108 -2.67 12.50 -18.05
N GLN A 109 -1.55 13.11 -17.68
CA GLN A 109 -0.24 12.49 -17.82
C GLN A 109 0.02 11.53 -16.67
N LEU A 110 -0.64 10.37 -16.71
CA LEU A 110 -0.40 9.28 -15.78
C LEU A 110 1.00 8.72 -16.01
N HIS A 111 1.81 8.72 -14.96
CA HIS A 111 3.14 8.09 -14.96
C HIS A 111 3.04 6.60 -14.73
N ASN A 112 2.12 6.21 -13.85
CA ASN A 112 1.62 4.86 -13.64
C ASN A 112 0.26 4.96 -12.90
N ILE A 113 -0.29 3.83 -12.45
CA ILE A 113 -1.59 3.74 -11.77
C ILE A 113 -1.77 4.76 -10.63
N TYR A 114 -0.75 4.99 -9.79
CA TYR A 114 -0.86 5.84 -8.59
C TYR A 114 -0.10 7.17 -8.70
N TRP A 115 0.49 7.47 -9.85
CA TRP A 115 1.36 8.64 -9.99
C TRP A 115 1.00 9.44 -11.24
N GLN A 116 0.83 10.74 -11.08
CA GLN A 116 0.64 11.68 -12.19
C GLN A 116 1.92 12.49 -12.44
N SER A 117 2.04 13.09 -13.62
CA SER A 117 3.22 13.85 -14.04
C SER A 117 2.90 15.33 -14.21
N PHE A 118 3.79 16.16 -13.68
CA PHE A 118 3.78 17.59 -13.92
C PHE A 118 5.20 18.07 -14.19
N VAL A 119 5.42 18.70 -15.34
CA VAL A 119 6.73 19.26 -15.71
C VAL A 119 6.62 20.78 -15.72
N ASN A 120 7.51 21.45 -14.99
CA ASN A 120 7.63 22.90 -15.00
C ASN A 120 9.09 23.28 -15.14
N SER A 121 9.43 23.96 -16.24
CA SER A 121 10.82 24.26 -16.60
C SER A 121 11.67 22.98 -16.65
N ASN A 122 12.74 22.89 -15.87
CA ASN A 122 13.63 21.72 -15.79
C ASN A 122 13.23 20.72 -14.67
N VAL A 123 12.13 20.98 -13.96
CA VAL A 123 11.69 20.16 -12.83
C VAL A 123 10.55 19.25 -13.24
N THR A 124 10.75 17.95 -13.05
CA THR A 124 9.71 16.94 -13.22
C THR A 124 9.21 16.53 -11.84
N PHE A 125 7.93 16.77 -11.60
CA PHE A 125 7.22 16.32 -10.42
C PHE A 125 6.45 15.03 -10.74
N ARG A 126 6.59 14.03 -9.88
CA ARG A 126 5.68 12.86 -9.84
C ARG A 126 4.75 13.06 -8.66
N LEU A 127 3.47 13.22 -8.93
CA LEU A 127 2.46 13.55 -7.95
C LEU A 127 1.81 12.25 -7.46
N TYR A 128 1.82 12.01 -6.16
CA TYR A 128 1.23 10.80 -5.58
C TYR A 128 -0.22 11.05 -5.17
N ALA A 129 -0.43 11.94 -4.19
CA ALA A 129 -1.75 12.20 -3.62
C ALA A 129 -1.82 13.60 -2.99
N ALA A 130 -3.04 14.13 -2.85
CA ALA A 130 -3.30 15.39 -2.16
C ALA A 130 -4.23 15.20 -0.96
N TYR A 131 -4.10 16.05 0.06
CA TYR A 131 -4.84 15.94 1.33
C TYR A 131 -5.23 17.31 1.86
N LEU A 132 -6.33 17.36 2.59
CA LEU A 132 -6.77 18.58 3.26
C LEU A 132 -6.27 18.68 4.70
N ASP A 133 -5.44 19.68 4.98
CA ASP A 133 -4.95 20.01 6.32
C ASP A 133 -5.68 21.25 6.89
N LYS A 134 -6.47 21.03 7.94
CA LYS A 134 -7.30 22.02 8.64
C LYS A 134 -6.90 22.16 10.11
N ARG A 135 -5.72 21.66 10.49
CA ARG A 135 -5.27 21.71 11.88
C ARG A 135 -5.20 23.15 12.37
N LYS A 136 -5.62 23.38 13.62
CA LYS A 136 -5.76 24.74 14.20
C LYS A 136 -4.47 25.56 14.22
N ALA A 137 -3.31 24.89 14.23
CA ALA A 137 -2.02 25.56 14.20
C ALA A 137 -1.71 26.22 12.84
N LEU A 138 -2.49 25.93 11.79
CA LEU A 138 -2.37 26.59 10.50
C LEU A 138 -3.05 27.96 10.49
N LYS A 139 -2.44 28.91 9.80
CA LYS A 139 -3.06 30.23 9.54
C LYS A 139 -4.26 30.13 8.59
N LEU A 140 -4.21 29.18 7.67
CA LEU A 140 -5.22 28.88 6.65
C LEU A 140 -5.31 27.37 6.44
N PRO A 141 -6.52 26.81 6.20
CA PRO A 141 -6.64 25.47 5.65
C PRO A 141 -5.78 25.32 4.40
N THR A 142 -5.10 24.20 4.26
CA THR A 142 -4.09 24.02 3.21
C THR A 142 -4.27 22.66 2.54
N VAL A 143 -4.30 22.65 1.21
CA VAL A 143 -4.16 21.40 0.45
C VAL A 143 -2.68 21.05 0.38
N ARG A 144 -2.32 19.90 0.98
CA ARG A 144 -0.96 19.35 0.98
C ARG A 144 -0.85 18.35 -0.16
N ILE A 145 0.20 18.42 -0.97
CA ILE A 145 0.41 17.52 -2.10
C ILE A 145 1.72 16.78 -1.89
N LEU A 146 1.65 15.46 -1.79
CA LEU A 146 2.82 14.60 -1.68
C LEU A 146 3.34 14.28 -3.08
N VAL A 147 4.58 14.66 -3.35
CA VAL A 147 5.21 14.52 -4.66
C VAL A 147 6.62 13.99 -4.51
N THR A 148 7.21 13.55 -5.62
CA THR A 148 8.66 13.53 -5.78
C THR A 148 9.08 14.53 -6.86
N ALA A 149 10.29 15.07 -6.75
CA ALA A 149 10.88 15.98 -7.74
C ALA A 149 12.31 15.57 -8.07
N ASN A 150 12.71 15.72 -9.34
CA ASN A 150 14.05 15.36 -9.85
C ASN A 150 15.20 16.26 -9.34
N GLN A 151 14.98 17.03 -8.27
CA GLN A 151 15.95 17.91 -7.63
C GLN A 151 15.71 18.04 -6.12
N ILE A 152 16.73 18.49 -5.39
CA ILE A 152 16.67 18.75 -3.95
C ILE A 152 17.62 19.89 -3.56
N GLY A 153 17.08 20.88 -2.86
CA GLY A 153 17.81 22.05 -2.35
C GLY A 153 17.95 23.21 -3.34
N ASP A 154 17.60 23.01 -4.60
CA ASP A 154 17.54 24.06 -5.62
C ASP A 154 16.19 24.80 -5.54
N GLN A 155 16.15 26.04 -6.03
CA GLN A 155 14.91 26.82 -6.08
C GLN A 155 13.92 26.16 -7.05
N PHE A 156 12.68 25.96 -6.60
CA PHE A 156 11.61 25.46 -7.46
C PHE A 156 11.03 26.58 -8.32
N PRO A 157 10.65 26.30 -9.59
CA PRO A 157 10.01 27.27 -10.45
C PRO A 157 8.64 27.68 -9.88
N PRO A 158 8.15 28.91 -10.17
CA PRO A 158 6.81 29.32 -9.78
C PRO A 158 5.76 28.32 -10.27
N THR A 159 5.03 27.72 -9.34
CA THR A 159 3.94 26.78 -9.61
C THR A 159 2.67 27.29 -8.94
N HIS A 160 1.54 27.06 -9.59
CA HIS A 160 0.22 27.43 -9.11
C HIS A 160 -0.65 26.19 -8.94
N CYS A 161 -1.57 26.25 -7.97
CA CYS A 161 -2.60 25.26 -7.73
C CYS A 161 -3.94 25.79 -8.28
N GLN A 162 -4.61 24.98 -9.09
CA GLN A 162 -6.01 25.17 -9.47
C GLN A 162 -6.84 24.29 -8.53
N LEU A 163 -7.58 24.91 -7.61
CA LEU A 163 -8.43 24.22 -6.64
C LEU A 163 -9.87 24.20 -7.15
N TRP A 164 -10.43 23.01 -7.35
CA TRP A 164 -11.75 22.83 -7.94
C TRP A 164 -12.79 22.43 -6.89
N PHE A 165 -13.98 23.01 -7.00
CA PHE A 165 -15.06 22.85 -6.03
C PHE A 165 -16.35 22.36 -6.69
N GLU A 166 -17.15 21.66 -5.92
CA GLU A 166 -18.45 21.18 -6.33
C GLU A 166 -19.43 22.35 -6.57
N GLY A 167 -20.05 22.38 -7.75
CA GLY A 167 -20.98 23.43 -8.16
C GLY A 167 -20.36 24.81 -8.45
N HIS A 168 -19.03 24.93 -8.54
CA HIS A 168 -18.37 26.18 -8.90
C HIS A 168 -17.44 25.96 -10.09
N ARG A 169 -17.78 26.62 -11.22
CA ARG A 169 -17.20 26.36 -12.54
C ARG A 169 -15.79 26.89 -12.71
N GLU A 170 -15.34 27.79 -11.85
CA GLU A 170 -14.02 28.41 -11.91
C GLU A 170 -13.12 27.83 -10.81
N PRO A 171 -11.82 27.62 -11.07
CA PRO A 171 -10.90 27.20 -10.03
C PRO A 171 -10.53 28.37 -9.12
N VAL A 172 -10.34 28.09 -7.83
CA VAL A 172 -9.65 29.01 -6.94
C VAL A 172 -8.15 28.87 -7.20
N LEU A 173 -7.55 29.94 -7.73
CA LEU A 173 -6.14 29.98 -8.13
C LEU A 173 -5.26 30.45 -6.98
N VAL A 174 -4.29 29.63 -6.57
CA VAL A 174 -3.31 29.99 -5.53
C VAL A 174 -1.90 29.62 -5.95
N SER A 175 -0.89 30.33 -5.45
CA SER A 175 0.51 29.92 -5.63
C SER A 175 0.87 28.81 -4.65
N VAL A 176 1.72 27.88 -5.06
CA VAL A 176 2.35 26.93 -4.12
C VAL A 176 3.22 27.74 -3.15
N ALA A 177 2.86 27.73 -1.87
CA ALA A 177 3.50 28.56 -0.85
C ALA A 177 4.78 27.94 -0.28
N GLU A 178 4.86 26.61 -0.23
CA GLU A 178 5.96 25.88 0.39
C GLU A 178 6.27 24.59 -0.38
N TYR A 179 7.56 24.24 -0.47
CA TYR A 179 8.11 23.00 -1.01
C TYR A 179 8.95 22.32 0.07
N LEU A 180 8.31 21.59 0.98
CA LEU A 180 9.02 20.99 2.11
C LEU A 180 9.64 19.66 1.68
N THR A 181 10.98 19.60 1.68
CA THR A 181 11.69 18.34 1.39
C THR A 181 11.51 17.33 2.53
N VAL A 182 11.20 16.08 2.17
CA VAL A 182 11.07 14.93 3.08
C VAL A 182 12.36 14.09 3.01
N TRP A 183 13.51 14.74 2.93
CA TRP A 183 14.82 14.11 2.84
C TRP A 183 15.88 15.14 3.25
N VAL A 184 16.97 14.67 3.86
CA VAL A 184 18.13 15.51 4.13
C VAL A 184 19.22 15.15 3.12
N LYS A 185 19.64 16.12 2.30
CA LYS A 185 20.60 15.93 1.19
C LYS A 185 21.90 15.21 1.64
N ALA A 186 22.35 15.46 2.87
CA ALA A 186 23.53 14.82 3.47
C ALA A 186 23.41 13.30 3.67
N TRP A 187 22.20 12.73 3.66
CA TRP A 187 21.99 11.28 3.76
C TRP A 187 22.20 10.53 2.45
N GLY A 188 22.31 11.25 1.34
CA GLY A 188 22.53 10.69 0.02
C GLY A 188 21.92 11.56 -1.06
N PHE A 189 22.72 11.86 -2.08
CA PHE A 189 22.28 12.64 -3.23
C PHE A 189 22.84 12.05 -4.53
N LYS A 190 22.00 11.99 -5.56
CA LYS A 190 22.34 11.62 -6.93
C LYS A 190 21.60 12.57 -7.86
N ARG A 191 22.31 13.12 -8.84
CA ARG A 191 21.73 14.03 -9.82
C ARG A 191 20.59 13.35 -10.57
N ASN A 192 19.52 14.11 -10.84
CA ASN A 192 18.31 13.68 -11.56
C ASN A 192 17.53 12.53 -10.89
N LEU A 193 17.80 12.23 -9.61
CA LEU A 193 16.97 11.31 -8.84
C LEU A 193 15.75 12.05 -8.28
N ASN A 194 14.63 11.33 -8.11
CA ASN A 194 13.40 11.86 -7.57
C ASN A 194 13.40 11.83 -6.04
N TYR A 195 13.26 13.00 -5.41
CA TYR A 195 13.24 13.20 -3.96
C TYR A 195 11.84 13.55 -3.47
N PRO A 196 11.38 13.00 -2.34
CA PRO A 196 10.04 13.27 -1.80
C PRO A 196 9.93 14.69 -1.24
N HIS A 197 8.81 15.35 -1.55
CA HIS A 197 8.48 16.70 -1.11
C HIS A 197 6.99 16.79 -0.76
N LEU A 198 6.66 17.71 0.15
CA LEU A 198 5.30 18.09 0.48
C LEU A 198 5.06 19.53 0.04
N LEU A 199 4.21 19.71 -0.97
CA LEU A 199 3.82 21.02 -1.50
C LEU A 199 2.59 21.52 -0.76
N SER A 200 2.45 22.85 -0.68
CA SER A 200 1.39 23.49 0.12
C SER A 200 0.63 24.55 -0.68
N CYS A 201 -0.66 24.31 -0.88
CA CYS A 201 -1.60 25.22 -1.52
C CYS A 201 -2.57 25.77 -0.45
N PRO A 202 -2.27 26.93 0.16
CA PRO A 202 -3.16 27.51 1.18
C PRO A 202 -4.48 27.96 0.55
N ILE A 203 -5.60 27.59 1.15
CA ILE A 203 -6.93 28.01 0.73
C ILE A 203 -7.16 29.45 1.24
N PRO A 204 -7.44 30.43 0.36
CA PRO A 204 -7.66 31.81 0.77
C PRO A 204 -8.87 31.95 1.71
N ARG A 205 -8.89 32.97 2.57
CA ARG A 205 -10.07 33.28 3.41
C ARG A 205 -11.20 33.85 2.58
N GLU A 206 -10.86 34.72 1.65
CA GLU A 206 -11.77 35.36 0.72
C GLU A 206 -12.01 34.40 -0.43
N LEU A 207 -13.07 33.60 -0.29
CA LEU A 207 -13.54 32.68 -1.31
C LEU A 207 -14.80 33.24 -1.98
N PRO A 208 -15.07 32.87 -3.25
CA PRO A 208 -16.36 33.17 -3.88
C PRO A 208 -17.53 32.69 -3.00
N PRO A 209 -18.64 33.44 -2.91
CA PRO A 209 -19.78 33.08 -2.06
C PRO A 209 -20.29 31.64 -2.27
N ALA A 210 -20.19 31.13 -3.51
CA ALA A 210 -20.61 29.78 -3.87
C ALA A 210 -19.80 28.65 -3.19
N VAL A 211 -18.57 28.94 -2.73
CA VAL A 211 -17.63 27.93 -2.20
C VAL A 211 -17.07 28.27 -0.82
N ILE A 212 -17.51 29.36 -0.19
CA ILE A 212 -16.97 29.83 1.09
C ILE A 212 -17.04 28.80 2.22
N ASN A 213 -18.06 27.93 2.20
CA ASN A 213 -18.25 26.84 3.16
C ASN A 213 -17.98 25.46 2.56
N LYS A 214 -17.43 25.41 1.33
CA LYS A 214 -17.10 24.16 0.63
C LYS A 214 -15.60 23.90 0.72
N LEU A 215 -15.22 22.65 0.43
CA LEU A 215 -13.84 22.21 0.40
C LEU A 215 -13.48 21.79 -1.03
N PRO A 216 -12.20 21.97 -1.44
CA PRO A 216 -11.79 21.57 -2.77
C PRO A 216 -11.89 20.06 -2.92
N LYS A 217 -12.39 19.60 -4.06
CA LYS A 217 -12.52 18.19 -4.44
C LYS A 217 -11.27 17.70 -5.13
N THR A 218 -10.74 18.50 -6.05
CA THR A 218 -9.49 18.20 -6.75
C THR A 218 -8.53 19.39 -6.76
N VAL A 219 -7.25 19.08 -6.95
CA VAL A 219 -6.18 20.05 -7.12
C VAL A 219 -5.31 19.68 -8.32
N SER A 220 -4.99 20.68 -9.13
CA SER A 220 -4.05 20.55 -10.25
C SER A 220 -2.88 21.50 -10.08
N LEU A 221 -1.68 21.07 -10.45
CA LEU A 221 -0.49 21.91 -10.55
C LEU A 221 -0.30 22.41 -11.99
N VAL A 222 -0.03 23.70 -12.12
CA VAL A 222 0.22 24.37 -13.41
C VAL A 222 1.38 25.36 -13.31
N ALA A 223 2.08 25.59 -14.42
CA ALA A 223 3.15 26.58 -14.48
C ALA A 223 2.57 28.01 -14.42
N LYS A 224 1.59 28.30 -15.28
CA LYS A 224 0.84 29.56 -15.28
C LYS A 224 -0.61 29.33 -14.90
N ARG A 225 -1.22 30.34 -14.28
CA ARG A 225 -2.58 30.30 -13.74
C ARG A 225 -3.64 29.81 -14.74
N CYS A 226 -3.52 30.20 -16.00
CA CYS A 226 -4.48 29.89 -17.07
C CYS A 226 -4.18 28.60 -17.85
N ASP A 227 -3.09 27.88 -17.55
CA ASP A 227 -2.77 26.68 -18.33
C ASP A 227 -3.84 25.58 -18.14
N LYS A 228 -4.08 24.76 -19.18
CA LYS A 228 -4.78 23.48 -19.02
C LYS A 228 -3.85 22.54 -18.25
N ALA A 229 -4.32 22.02 -17.13
CA ALA A 229 -3.53 21.10 -16.32
C ALA A 229 -3.31 19.76 -17.03
N SER A 230 -2.16 19.13 -16.77
CA SER A 230 -1.85 17.75 -17.19
C SER A 230 -2.12 16.72 -16.08
N ASN A 231 -2.64 17.19 -14.95
CA ASN A 231 -2.81 16.43 -13.71
C ASN A 231 -4.06 16.94 -12.96
N SER A 232 -4.67 16.07 -12.17
CA SER A 232 -5.79 16.37 -11.29
C SER A 232 -5.82 15.34 -10.18
N LEU A 233 -5.37 15.73 -8.99
CA LEU A 233 -5.39 14.88 -7.81
C LEU A 233 -6.68 15.10 -7.02
N ARG A 234 -7.31 14.02 -6.60
CA ARG A 234 -8.31 14.04 -5.53
C ARG A 234 -7.70 14.65 -4.26
N VAL A 235 -8.45 15.52 -3.61
CA VAL A 235 -8.12 16.03 -2.27
C VAL A 235 -8.72 15.08 -1.23
N ASN A 236 -7.86 14.22 -0.70
CA ASN A 236 -8.26 13.23 0.30
C ASN A 236 -8.63 13.89 1.63
N GLN A 237 -9.79 13.51 2.17
CA GLN A 237 -10.25 13.89 3.50
C GLN A 237 -11.04 12.74 4.11
N LYS A 238 -10.36 11.86 4.86
CA LYS A 238 -11.07 10.84 5.65
C LYS A 238 -11.61 11.48 6.93
N PRO A 239 -12.91 11.32 7.25
CA PRO A 239 -13.45 11.77 8.53
C PRO A 239 -12.85 10.95 9.70
N PRO A 240 -12.93 11.47 10.93
CA PRO A 240 -12.62 10.70 12.13
C PRO A 240 -13.46 9.41 12.19
N LEU A 241 -12.87 8.31 12.66
CA LEU A 241 -13.56 7.01 12.81
C LEU A 241 -14.80 7.11 13.72
N ALA A 242 -14.74 7.93 14.77
CA ALA A 242 -15.84 8.13 15.71
C ALA A 242 -17.09 8.75 15.05
N ALA A 243 -16.95 9.47 13.95
CA ALA A 243 -18.09 10.04 13.22
C ALA A 243 -18.90 8.99 12.45
N GLN A 244 -18.40 7.75 12.31
CA GLN A 244 -19.10 6.65 11.67
C GLN A 244 -19.95 5.82 12.66
N ASN A 245 -19.69 5.93 13.97
CA ASN A 245 -20.40 5.21 15.03
C ASN A 245 -21.14 6.13 16.02
N ALA A 246 -21.25 7.43 15.73
CA ALA A 246 -21.93 8.40 16.59
C ALA A 246 -23.46 8.35 16.49
N THR A 247 -24.04 7.17 16.66
CA THR A 247 -25.47 6.97 16.96
C THR A 247 -25.71 6.39 18.36
N SER A 248 -24.68 6.25 19.20
CA SER A 248 -24.83 5.75 20.57
C SER A 248 -24.32 6.73 21.63
N LYS A 249 -25.31 7.45 22.19
CA LYS A 249 -25.49 7.91 23.58
C LYS A 249 -24.43 8.81 24.22
N GLY A 250 -24.92 9.98 24.65
CA GLY A 250 -24.27 10.81 25.64
C GLY A 250 -24.05 10.07 26.95
N GLN A 251 -22.81 10.11 27.42
CA GLN A 251 -22.45 9.91 28.81
C GLN A 251 -21.58 11.09 29.25
N ASN A 252 -21.86 11.59 30.44
CA ASN A 252 -21.02 12.55 31.15
C ASN A 252 -19.68 11.88 31.45
N VAL A 253 -18.58 12.37 30.87
CA VAL A 253 -17.26 11.78 31.05
C VAL A 253 -16.30 12.80 31.64
N THR A 254 -16.06 12.67 32.95
CA THR A 254 -14.85 13.15 33.65
C THR A 254 -13.74 12.07 33.64
N GLU A 255 -13.73 11.18 32.65
CA GLU A 255 -12.63 10.24 32.41
C GLU A 255 -11.69 10.80 31.34
N THR A 256 -10.38 10.67 31.56
CA THR A 256 -9.38 10.98 30.54
C THR A 256 -9.58 10.07 29.34
N VAL A 257 -10.05 10.62 28.22
CA VAL A 257 -10.26 9.88 26.97
C VAL A 257 -8.95 9.19 26.56
N ALA A 258 -9.01 7.87 26.34
CA ALA A 258 -7.87 7.09 25.90
C ALA A 258 -7.36 7.61 24.54
N LEU A 259 -6.04 7.72 24.40
CA LEU A 259 -5.42 8.19 23.17
C LEU A 259 -5.52 7.12 22.09
N ASN A 260 -5.81 7.52 20.86
CA ASN A 260 -5.92 6.63 19.73
C ASN A 260 -4.61 6.59 18.92
N PHE A 261 -4.11 5.40 18.60
CA PHE A 261 -2.87 5.18 17.86
C PHE A 261 -3.11 4.42 16.56
N GLY A 262 -2.62 4.96 15.45
CA GLY A 262 -2.53 4.24 14.18
C GLY A 262 -1.09 3.86 13.88
N VAL A 263 -0.87 2.73 13.23
CA VAL A 263 0.48 2.26 12.85
C VAL A 263 0.63 2.35 11.33
N CYS A 264 1.70 2.97 10.86
CA CYS A 264 2.03 3.13 9.45
C CYS A 264 3.23 2.26 9.08
N VAL A 265 3.03 1.34 8.14
CA VAL A 265 4.07 0.40 7.68
C VAL A 265 4.41 0.71 6.23
N LYS A 266 5.69 0.58 5.85
CA LYS A 266 6.13 0.73 4.46
C LYS A 266 5.59 -0.38 3.55
N GLY A 267 5.91 -0.28 2.26
CA GLY A 267 5.57 -1.31 1.27
C GLY A 267 6.18 -2.67 1.58
N PHE A 268 5.36 -3.70 1.73
CA PHE A 268 5.78 -5.09 1.86
C PHE A 268 6.38 -5.61 0.56
N ASP A 269 7.64 -6.07 0.64
CA ASP A 269 8.44 -6.62 -0.47
C ASP A 269 9.10 -7.93 -0.01
N PHE A 270 8.29 -8.96 0.18
CA PHE A 270 8.70 -10.28 0.67
C PHE A 270 8.18 -11.42 -0.23
N PRO A 271 8.43 -11.39 -1.55
CA PRO A 271 7.85 -12.37 -2.48
C PRO A 271 8.32 -13.81 -2.24
N TYR A 272 9.45 -14.01 -1.57
CA TYR A 272 10.12 -15.31 -1.42
C TYR A 272 10.28 -15.77 0.04
N VAL A 273 9.72 -15.03 0.99
CA VAL A 273 9.86 -15.33 2.42
C VAL A 273 8.47 -15.44 3.01
N ASP A 274 8.17 -16.60 3.59
CA ASP A 274 7.01 -16.75 4.44
C ASP A 274 7.33 -16.19 5.83
N LEU A 275 6.63 -15.13 6.22
CA LEU A 275 6.74 -14.52 7.54
C LEU A 275 5.40 -14.53 8.28
N SER A 276 4.47 -15.40 7.88
CA SER A 276 3.08 -15.42 8.36
C SER A 276 2.98 -15.47 9.89
N GLU A 277 3.69 -16.41 10.54
CA GLU A 277 3.70 -16.55 12.00
C GLU A 277 4.23 -15.30 12.71
N ARG A 278 5.40 -14.81 12.28
CA ARG A 278 6.02 -13.59 12.84
C ARG A 278 5.14 -12.36 12.62
N LEU A 279 4.40 -12.33 11.51
CA LEU A 279 3.52 -11.22 11.16
C LEU A 279 2.26 -11.22 12.03
N ILE A 280 1.64 -12.39 12.27
CA ILE A 280 0.51 -12.55 13.20
C ILE A 280 0.93 -12.08 14.60
N GLU A 281 2.08 -12.58 15.08
CA GLU A 281 2.63 -12.18 16.37
C GLU A 281 2.85 -10.66 16.46
N TRP A 282 3.41 -10.06 15.41
CA TRP A 282 3.62 -8.62 15.36
C TRP A 282 2.29 -7.84 15.36
N PHE A 283 1.30 -8.24 14.57
CA PHE A 283 -0.02 -7.61 14.54
C PHE A 283 -0.69 -7.60 15.92
N GLU A 284 -0.76 -8.76 16.57
CA GLU A 284 -1.37 -8.88 17.91
C GLU A 284 -0.60 -8.10 18.96
N LEU A 285 0.74 -8.08 18.87
CA LEU A 285 1.55 -7.30 19.80
C LEU A 285 1.32 -5.78 19.62
N GLN A 286 1.19 -5.27 18.39
CA GLN A 286 0.81 -3.86 18.19
C GLN A 286 -0.56 -3.56 18.81
N ARG A 287 -1.53 -4.48 18.67
CA ARG A 287 -2.89 -4.34 19.23
C ARG A 287 -2.85 -4.26 20.76
N ILE A 288 -2.17 -5.20 21.41
CA ILE A 288 -2.00 -5.26 22.88
C ILE A 288 -1.36 -3.98 23.41
N LEU A 289 -0.39 -3.42 22.68
CA LEU A 289 0.30 -2.20 23.08
C LEU A 289 -0.54 -0.91 22.90
N GLY A 290 -1.64 -0.98 22.16
CA GLY A 290 -2.61 0.11 22.01
C GLY A 290 -2.81 0.63 20.59
N ALA A 291 -2.32 -0.06 19.56
CA ALA A 291 -2.68 0.26 18.18
C ALA A 291 -4.16 -0.06 17.92
N SER A 292 -4.91 0.89 17.37
CA SER A 292 -6.30 0.66 16.95
C SER A 292 -6.41 0.15 15.52
N ARG A 293 -5.47 0.53 14.66
CA ARG A 293 -5.45 0.13 13.25
C ARG A 293 -4.06 0.23 12.66
N ILE A 294 -3.72 -0.71 11.79
CA ILE A 294 -2.50 -0.71 10.98
C ILE A 294 -2.86 -0.33 9.55
N TYR A 295 -2.00 0.50 8.96
CA TYR A 295 -2.06 0.91 7.56
C TYR A 295 -0.75 0.46 6.93
N ALA A 296 -0.83 -0.45 5.97
CA ALA A 296 0.33 -0.97 5.28
C ALA A 296 0.20 -0.78 3.78
N TYR A 297 1.34 -0.91 3.10
CA TYR A 297 1.39 -0.81 1.64
C TYR A 297 1.89 -2.12 1.06
N MET A 298 1.44 -2.44 -0.15
CA MET A 298 1.76 -3.69 -0.81
C MET A 298 2.57 -3.45 -2.09
N TYR A 299 3.75 -4.05 -2.15
CA TYR A 299 4.43 -4.32 -3.42
C TYR A 299 4.12 -5.74 -3.87
N ASP A 300 4.65 -6.73 -3.16
CA ASP A 300 4.45 -8.16 -3.40
C ASP A 300 4.90 -8.98 -2.18
N VAL A 301 4.19 -10.06 -1.86
CA VAL A 301 4.46 -10.95 -0.71
C VAL A 301 4.31 -12.42 -1.09
N HIS A 302 4.78 -13.29 -0.20
CA HIS A 302 4.51 -14.72 -0.27
C HIS A 302 2.98 -15.01 -0.13
N PRO A 303 2.40 -16.00 -0.84
CA PRO A 303 0.96 -16.29 -0.74
C PRO A 303 0.45 -16.56 0.68
N ALA A 304 1.23 -17.26 1.52
CA ALA A 304 0.86 -17.46 2.92
C ALA A 304 0.77 -16.14 3.71
N VAL A 305 1.68 -15.19 3.42
CA VAL A 305 1.64 -13.85 4.01
C VAL A 305 0.41 -13.09 3.52
N GLN A 306 0.03 -13.25 2.25
CA GLN A 306 -1.21 -12.65 1.71
C GLN A 306 -2.44 -13.13 2.50
N ARG A 307 -2.56 -14.43 2.80
CA ARG A 307 -3.67 -14.98 3.62
C ARG A 307 -3.78 -14.29 4.99
N VAL A 308 -2.65 -14.07 5.65
CA VAL A 308 -2.62 -13.33 6.93
C VAL A 308 -3.08 -11.89 6.76
N LEU A 309 -2.61 -11.20 5.71
CA LEU A 309 -3.04 -9.83 5.44
C LEU A 309 -4.53 -9.74 5.14
N ASP A 310 -5.08 -10.69 4.39
CA ASP A 310 -6.51 -10.76 4.06
C ASP A 310 -7.36 -10.94 5.33
N TYR A 311 -6.96 -11.83 6.24
CA TYR A 311 -7.58 -11.98 7.56
C TYR A 311 -7.62 -10.65 8.34
N TYR A 312 -6.50 -9.93 8.41
CA TYR A 312 -6.46 -8.66 9.14
C TYR A 312 -7.21 -7.54 8.43
N GLN A 313 -7.33 -7.57 7.10
CA GLN A 313 -8.19 -6.66 6.36
C GLN A 313 -9.66 -6.90 6.69
N GLN A 314 -10.08 -8.16 6.74
CA GLN A 314 -11.45 -8.55 7.07
C GLN A 314 -11.85 -8.20 8.50
N THR A 315 -10.99 -8.46 9.47
CA THR A 315 -11.23 -8.05 10.87
C THR A 315 -11.22 -6.51 11.05
N GLY A 316 -10.87 -5.76 10.00
CA GLY A 316 -10.83 -4.30 10.00
C GLY A 316 -9.61 -3.70 10.70
N PHE A 317 -8.70 -4.55 11.21
CA PHE A 317 -7.49 -4.12 11.90
C PHE A 317 -6.39 -3.64 10.94
N LEU A 318 -6.39 -4.12 9.70
CA LEU A 318 -5.49 -3.70 8.64
C LEU A 318 -6.25 -2.92 7.56
N GLU A 319 -5.65 -1.84 7.07
CA GLU A 319 -5.98 -1.22 5.79
C GLU A 319 -4.76 -1.34 4.88
N LEU A 320 -4.84 -2.21 3.87
CA LEU A 320 -3.76 -2.45 2.91
C LEU A 320 -3.98 -1.61 1.65
N ARG A 321 -2.92 -0.92 1.18
CA ARG A 321 -2.96 -0.13 -0.06
C ARG A 321 -1.89 -0.61 -1.03
N PRO A 322 -2.20 -0.88 -2.30
CA PRO A 322 -1.16 -1.19 -3.26
C PRO A 322 -0.25 0.03 -3.49
N LEU A 323 1.01 -0.22 -3.83
CA LEU A 323 2.01 0.82 -4.04
C LEU A 323 2.81 0.56 -5.32
N THR A 324 3.12 1.63 -6.04
CA THR A 324 4.06 1.62 -7.16
C THR A 324 5.18 2.62 -6.91
N LEU A 325 6.30 2.40 -7.59
CA LEU A 325 7.47 3.26 -7.47
C LEU A 325 7.29 4.56 -8.25
N ALA A 326 7.74 5.67 -7.65
CA ALA A 326 7.65 7.02 -8.25
C ALA A 326 8.35 7.13 -9.61
N ASN A 327 9.30 6.23 -9.90
CA ASN A 327 10.08 6.24 -11.15
C ASN A 327 9.44 5.44 -12.30
N GLY A 328 8.20 4.93 -12.14
CA GLY A 328 7.40 4.44 -13.29
C GLY A 328 7.81 3.06 -13.75
N MET A 329 8.10 2.19 -12.79
CA MET A 329 8.60 0.86 -13.07
C MET A 329 7.43 -0.12 -13.25
N PRO A 330 7.55 -1.09 -14.17
CA PRO A 330 6.49 -2.07 -14.37
C PRO A 330 6.32 -2.91 -13.09
N ARG A 331 5.07 -3.23 -12.72
CA ARG A 331 4.72 -4.10 -11.56
C ARG A 331 5.11 -5.56 -11.83
N LEU A 332 6.38 -5.80 -12.15
CA LEU A 332 6.94 -7.12 -12.35
C LEU A 332 7.56 -7.58 -11.05
N ARG A 333 6.89 -8.52 -10.38
CA ARG A 333 7.25 -9.10 -9.06
C ARG A 333 8.76 -9.21 -8.83
N HIS A 334 9.44 -10.01 -9.64
CA HIS A 334 10.85 -10.33 -9.46
C HIS A 334 11.78 -9.15 -9.77
N TYR A 335 11.46 -8.37 -10.81
CA TYR A 335 12.26 -7.20 -11.20
C TYR A 335 12.16 -6.08 -10.17
N GLN A 336 10.95 -5.83 -9.65
CA GLN A 336 10.71 -4.85 -8.61
C GLN A 336 11.47 -5.22 -7.32
N HIS A 337 11.39 -6.48 -6.89
CA HIS A 337 12.14 -6.97 -5.74
C HIS A 337 13.66 -6.78 -5.94
N MET A 338 14.21 -7.24 -7.07
CA MET A 338 15.63 -7.06 -7.41
C MET A 338 16.05 -5.58 -7.33
N LEU A 339 15.21 -4.67 -7.86
CA LEU A 339 15.49 -3.25 -7.85
C LEU A 339 15.51 -2.68 -6.44
N LEU A 340 14.53 -3.01 -5.61
CA LEU A 340 14.48 -2.59 -4.21
C LEU A 340 15.69 -3.09 -3.42
N GLN A 341 16.17 -4.30 -3.69
CA GLN A 341 17.38 -4.85 -3.04
C GLN A 341 18.68 -4.16 -3.54
N GLN A 342 18.79 -3.90 -4.84
CA GLN A 342 20.03 -3.37 -5.44
C GLN A 342 20.14 -1.84 -5.41
N ARG A 343 19.03 -1.11 -5.32
CA ARG A 343 18.97 0.36 -5.36
C ARG A 343 18.56 0.95 -4.01
N LYS A 344 19.46 0.85 -3.02
CA LYS A 344 19.18 1.23 -1.62
C LYS A 344 18.74 2.69 -1.44
N LEU A 345 19.32 3.64 -2.16
CA LEU A 345 18.94 5.06 -2.04
C LEU A 345 17.52 5.28 -2.58
N GLU A 346 17.24 4.75 -3.76
CA GLU A 346 15.94 4.80 -4.40
C GLU A 346 14.87 4.12 -3.54
N LYS A 347 15.17 2.94 -2.98
CA LYS A 347 14.31 2.27 -2.00
C LYS A 347 13.99 3.18 -0.82
N ARG A 348 15.00 3.74 -0.15
CA ARG A 348 14.81 4.64 1.00
C ARG A 348 13.99 5.88 0.66
N LEU A 349 14.18 6.46 -0.53
CA LEU A 349 13.39 7.63 -0.96
C LEU A 349 11.92 7.25 -1.22
N ASN A 350 11.66 6.09 -1.83
CA ASN A 350 10.30 5.61 -2.05
C ASN A 350 9.62 5.18 -0.75
N GLU A 351 10.35 4.64 0.24
CA GLU A 351 9.83 4.29 1.57
C GLU A 351 9.21 5.50 2.29
N LEU A 352 9.61 6.73 1.98
CA LEU A 352 9.07 7.93 2.64
C LEU A 352 7.68 8.34 2.15
N ILE A 353 7.26 7.85 0.97
CA ILE A 353 5.93 8.10 0.42
C ILE A 353 4.84 7.45 1.29
N PRO A 354 4.85 6.12 1.54
CA PRO A 354 3.80 5.47 2.32
C PRO A 354 3.69 6.00 3.76
N TYR A 355 4.81 6.38 4.39
CA TYR A 355 4.76 6.97 5.74
C TYR A 355 4.01 8.31 5.77
N ASN A 356 4.25 9.18 4.78
CA ASN A 356 3.59 10.49 4.73
C ASN A 356 2.16 10.37 4.20
N ASP A 357 1.87 9.48 3.24
CA ASP A 357 0.50 9.20 2.80
C ASP A 357 -0.35 8.63 3.94
N CYS A 358 0.18 7.65 4.67
CA CYS A 358 -0.50 7.08 5.84
C CYS A 358 -0.81 8.15 6.89
N PHE A 359 0.18 8.99 7.19
CA PHE A 359 0.03 10.08 8.15
C PHE A 359 -1.09 11.04 7.74
N TYR A 360 -1.09 11.52 6.48
CA TYR A 360 -2.06 12.51 6.03
C TYR A 360 -3.46 11.95 5.82
N ARG A 361 -3.60 10.71 5.32
CA ARG A 361 -4.92 10.05 5.20
C ARG A 361 -5.59 9.82 6.55
N ASN A 362 -4.80 9.65 7.61
CA ASN A 362 -5.30 9.30 8.94
C ASN A 362 -5.08 10.42 9.97
N LEU A 363 -4.77 11.64 9.51
CA LEU A 363 -4.47 12.82 10.31
C LEU A 363 -5.55 13.16 11.36
N TYR A 364 -6.81 12.81 11.07
CA TYR A 364 -7.95 13.06 11.95
C TYR A 364 -8.56 11.79 12.55
N ARG A 365 -7.95 10.61 12.31
CA ARG A 365 -8.44 9.33 12.83
C ARG A 365 -7.72 8.93 14.11
N HIS A 366 -6.49 9.40 14.32
CA HIS A 366 -5.64 9.05 15.46
C HIS A 366 -4.98 10.27 16.08
N ASP A 367 -4.67 10.20 17.37
CA ASP A 367 -3.91 11.23 18.09
C ASP A 367 -2.42 11.12 17.77
N TYR A 368 -1.93 9.88 17.64
CA TYR A 368 -0.56 9.56 17.27
C TYR A 368 -0.52 8.54 16.15
N LEU A 369 0.40 8.73 15.21
CA LEU A 369 0.75 7.75 14.20
C LEU A 369 2.14 7.20 14.50
N VAL A 370 2.31 5.89 14.39
CA VAL A 370 3.55 5.20 14.73
C VAL A 370 4.14 4.60 13.46
N ASN A 371 5.33 5.05 13.07
CA ASN A 371 6.06 4.43 11.97
C ASN A 371 6.95 3.34 12.56
N VAL A 372 6.71 2.08 12.19
CA VAL A 372 7.51 0.90 12.59
C VAL A 372 7.57 -0.10 11.42
N ASP A 373 8.64 -0.88 11.39
CA ASP A 373 8.80 -2.04 10.52
C ASP A 373 8.26 -3.32 11.22
N VAL A 374 8.00 -4.39 10.47
CA VAL A 374 7.40 -5.65 10.99
C VAL A 374 8.32 -6.45 11.92
N ASP A 375 9.57 -6.02 12.06
CA ASP A 375 10.56 -6.54 13.01
C ASP A 375 10.80 -5.58 14.18
N GLU A 376 10.00 -4.53 14.33
CA GLU A 376 10.18 -3.48 15.35
C GLU A 376 8.95 -3.32 16.24
N VAL A 377 9.18 -3.16 17.55
CA VAL A 377 8.12 -2.99 18.55
C VAL A 377 8.54 -1.94 19.59
N ILE A 378 7.69 -0.94 19.84
CA ILE A 378 7.91 0.02 20.92
C ILE A 378 7.33 -0.54 22.22
N VAL A 379 8.21 -0.97 23.12
CA VAL A 379 7.84 -1.71 24.33
C VAL A 379 7.94 -0.80 25.57
N PRO A 380 6.83 -0.61 26.32
CA PRO A 380 6.84 0.05 27.61
C PRO A 380 7.67 -0.73 28.64
N LYS A 381 8.44 -0.02 29.48
CA LYS A 381 9.21 -0.60 30.59
C LYS A 381 8.71 -0.09 31.94
N GLY A 382 9.15 -0.78 32.99
CA GLY A 382 8.62 -0.60 34.34
C GLY A 382 7.12 -0.93 34.39
N GLU A 383 6.38 -0.09 35.10
CA GLU A 383 4.95 -0.27 35.39
C GLU A 383 4.03 0.06 34.21
N ASN A 384 4.53 0.75 33.17
CA ASN A 384 3.72 1.08 32.00
C ASN A 384 3.37 -0.19 31.21
N ARG A 385 2.14 -0.31 30.74
CA ARG A 385 1.62 -1.45 29.96
C ARG A 385 1.23 -1.12 28.52
N ASN A 386 0.98 0.14 28.18
CA ASN A 386 0.54 0.51 26.82
C ASN A 386 1.07 1.89 26.40
N TRP A 387 0.87 2.22 25.12
CA TRP A 387 1.37 3.47 24.53
C TRP A 387 0.68 4.72 25.09
N HIS A 388 -0.58 4.64 25.50
CA HIS A 388 -1.27 5.73 26.17
C HIS A 388 -0.55 6.13 27.46
N GLN A 389 -0.20 5.16 28.31
CA GLN A 389 0.55 5.39 29.54
C GLN A 389 1.96 5.94 29.26
N LEU A 390 2.62 5.54 28.16
CA LEU A 390 3.90 6.13 27.76
C LEU A 390 3.78 7.62 27.43
N VAL A 391 2.72 8.03 26.74
CA VAL A 391 2.46 9.46 26.46
C VAL A 391 2.21 10.22 27.77
N GLN A 392 1.38 9.68 28.66
CA GLN A 392 1.10 10.28 29.98
C GLN A 392 2.38 10.40 30.81
N LYS A 393 3.22 9.35 30.83
CA LYS A 393 4.50 9.37 31.54
C LYS A 393 5.44 10.42 30.96
N ALA A 394 5.52 10.56 29.63
CA ALA A 394 6.31 11.60 28.99
C ALA A 394 5.85 13.02 29.38
N HIS A 395 4.54 13.25 29.47
CA HIS A 395 3.98 14.52 29.91
C HIS A 395 4.28 14.81 31.37
N THR A 396 4.17 13.80 32.23
CA THR A 396 4.48 13.90 33.66
C THR A 396 5.96 14.24 33.87
N LEU A 397 6.87 13.51 33.20
CA LEU A 397 8.32 13.75 33.27
C LEU A 397 8.72 15.16 32.78
N GLU A 398 7.98 15.73 31.83
CA GLU A 398 8.20 17.10 31.39
C GLU A 398 7.75 18.12 32.45
N ALA A 399 6.58 17.90 33.07
CA ALA A 399 6.04 18.77 34.10
C ALA A 399 6.91 18.75 35.38
N GLU A 400 7.38 17.58 35.81
CA GLU A 400 8.29 17.41 36.95
C GLU A 400 9.60 18.20 36.78
N LYS A 401 10.07 18.36 35.53
CA LYS A 401 11.25 19.17 35.19
C LYS A 401 10.96 20.68 35.12
N GLY A 402 9.74 21.11 35.47
CA GLY A 402 9.28 22.50 35.29
C GLY A 402 9.09 22.90 33.82
N GLY A 403 9.05 21.92 32.92
CA GLY A 403 8.91 22.12 31.49
C GLY A 403 7.49 22.52 31.08
N LYS A 404 7.37 23.20 29.94
CA LYS A 404 6.07 23.68 29.39
C LYS A 404 5.65 22.91 28.14
N CYS A 405 6.40 21.87 27.75
CA CYS A 405 6.18 21.17 26.48
C CYS A 405 5.29 19.92 26.58
N ALA A 406 4.68 19.64 27.74
CA ALA A 406 3.73 18.55 27.89
C ALA A 406 2.57 18.74 26.89
N GLY A 407 2.24 17.69 26.13
CA GLY A 407 1.26 17.75 25.04
C GLY A 407 1.73 18.49 23.77
N ARG A 408 2.91 19.11 23.77
CA ARG A 408 3.44 19.92 22.66
C ARG A 408 4.66 19.29 21.97
N PHE A 409 4.95 18.03 22.24
CA PHE A 409 5.98 17.29 21.51
C PHE A 409 5.45 16.85 20.14
N PRO A 410 6.11 17.23 19.03
CA PRO A 410 5.72 16.77 17.70
C PRO A 410 5.96 15.26 17.53
N ALA A 411 6.92 14.70 18.27
CA ALA A 411 7.14 13.28 18.36
C ALA A 411 7.69 12.86 19.73
N LEU A 412 7.33 11.66 20.17
CA LEU A 412 7.95 10.94 21.28
C LEU A 412 8.75 9.77 20.72
N CYS A 413 10.07 9.77 20.90
CA CYS A 413 10.99 8.85 20.26
C CYS A 413 11.62 7.88 21.25
N PHE A 414 11.88 6.67 20.78
CA PHE A 414 12.32 5.54 21.62
C PHE A 414 13.67 5.02 21.14
N ILE A 415 14.60 4.83 22.06
CA ILE A 415 15.95 4.40 21.74
C ILE A 415 15.93 2.94 21.30
N ASN A 416 16.62 2.66 20.19
CA ASN A 416 16.70 1.33 19.59
C ASN A 416 17.55 0.36 20.43
N SER A 417 17.10 -0.89 20.46
CA SER A 417 17.77 -2.04 21.04
C SER A 417 17.64 -3.26 20.11
N TYR A 418 18.77 -3.83 19.69
CA TYR A 418 18.80 -5.01 18.82
C TYR A 418 18.63 -6.30 19.62
N PHE A 419 17.60 -7.07 19.29
CA PHE A 419 17.34 -8.43 19.77
C PHE A 419 17.82 -9.43 18.73
N THR A 420 18.65 -10.38 19.16
CA THR A 420 19.31 -11.33 18.28
C THR A 420 18.47 -12.58 18.07
N LYS A 421 18.88 -13.44 17.14
CA LYS A 421 18.32 -14.77 16.88
C LYS A 421 18.82 -15.83 17.88
N VAL A 422 19.57 -15.41 18.90
CA VAL A 422 19.97 -16.33 19.97
C VAL A 422 18.75 -16.64 20.83
N VAL A 423 18.28 -17.88 20.73
CA VAL A 423 17.18 -18.39 21.56
C VAL A 423 17.64 -18.43 23.01
N SER A 424 16.82 -17.90 23.91
CA SER A 424 17.10 -17.93 25.35
C SER A 424 16.71 -19.27 25.94
N GLU A 425 17.50 -19.75 26.91
CA GLU A 425 17.12 -20.93 27.70
C GLU A 425 15.89 -20.57 28.55
N LEU A 426 14.79 -21.29 28.33
CA LEU A 426 13.57 -21.12 29.11
C LEU A 426 13.71 -21.89 30.42
N SER A 427 13.32 -21.26 31.53
CA SER A 427 13.71 -21.69 32.87
C SER A 427 12.95 -22.94 33.35
N ASN A 428 11.75 -23.17 32.81
CA ASN A 428 10.86 -24.26 33.24
C ASN A 428 9.81 -24.61 32.17
N HIS A 429 9.07 -25.71 32.40
CA HIS A 429 8.02 -26.20 31.50
C HIS A 429 6.87 -25.23 31.28
N GLU A 430 6.51 -24.41 32.28
CA GLU A 430 5.42 -23.42 32.14
C GLU A 430 5.83 -22.29 31.20
N GLU A 431 7.04 -21.77 31.34
CA GLU A 431 7.61 -20.78 30.42
C GLU A 431 7.73 -21.35 29.02
N GLN A 432 8.10 -22.62 28.88
CA GLN A 432 8.20 -23.28 27.59
C GLN A 432 6.85 -23.48 26.93
N ALA A 433 5.82 -23.81 27.71
CA ALA A 433 4.46 -23.78 27.24
C ALA A 433 4.10 -22.36 26.78
N ILE A 434 4.20 -21.35 27.65
CA ILE A 434 3.79 -19.96 27.37
C ILE A 434 4.53 -19.34 26.18
N ALA A 435 5.85 -19.54 26.06
CA ALA A 435 6.59 -19.06 24.91
C ALA A 435 6.12 -19.76 23.64
N GLY A 436 5.80 -21.06 23.72
CA GLY A 436 5.38 -21.85 22.58
C GLY A 436 6.35 -21.66 21.42
N GLU A 437 5.81 -21.31 20.25
CA GLU A 437 6.57 -21.00 19.03
C GLU A 437 6.70 -19.47 18.79
N LEU A 438 6.35 -18.64 19.77
CA LEU A 438 6.36 -17.17 19.63
C LEU A 438 7.78 -16.62 19.61
N PHE A 439 8.13 -15.96 18.50
CA PHE A 439 9.49 -15.52 18.22
C PHE A 439 9.97 -14.52 19.28
N VAL A 440 9.16 -13.53 19.65
CA VAL A 440 9.56 -12.45 20.57
C VAL A 440 9.75 -12.94 22.01
N LEU A 441 9.12 -14.05 22.38
CA LEU A 441 9.25 -14.65 23.72
C LEU A 441 10.46 -15.58 23.82
N GLN A 442 10.83 -16.24 22.72
CA GLN A 442 12.04 -17.07 22.65
C GLN A 442 13.32 -16.24 22.50
N HIS A 443 13.25 -15.10 21.81
CA HIS A 443 14.39 -14.27 21.45
C HIS A 443 14.53 -13.07 22.38
N THR A 444 14.86 -13.32 23.65
CA THR A 444 15.06 -12.27 24.67
C THR A 444 16.50 -11.81 24.85
N GLN A 445 17.46 -12.40 24.12
CA GLN A 445 18.83 -11.91 24.13
C GLN A 445 18.95 -10.65 23.26
N ARG A 446 19.39 -9.55 23.87
CA ARG A 446 19.66 -8.30 23.18
C ARG A 446 21.08 -7.84 23.39
N PHE A 447 21.56 -6.95 22.53
CA PHE A 447 22.81 -6.25 22.78
C PHE A 447 22.74 -5.45 24.07
N LYS A 448 23.80 -5.54 24.88
CA LYS A 448 23.94 -4.79 26.14
C LYS A 448 23.81 -3.29 25.92
N ASN A 449 24.51 -2.78 24.91
CA ASN A 449 24.56 -1.36 24.59
C ASN A 449 23.42 -0.97 23.66
N TYR A 450 22.66 0.04 24.08
CA TYR A 450 21.64 0.68 23.26
C TYR A 450 22.24 1.46 22.09
N SER A 451 21.45 1.67 21.04
CA SER A 451 21.81 2.61 19.99
C SER A 451 21.87 4.05 20.53
N GLN A 452 22.62 4.92 19.85
CA GLN A 452 22.58 6.36 20.16
C GLN A 452 21.18 6.93 19.90
N ALA A 453 20.78 7.94 20.68
CA ALA A 453 19.52 8.65 20.44
C ALA A 453 19.44 9.16 18.99
N GLY A 454 18.29 8.93 18.34
CA GLY A 454 18.08 9.28 16.93
C GLY A 454 18.60 8.26 15.90
N ARG A 455 19.41 7.27 16.31
CA ARG A 455 19.86 6.17 15.43
C ARG A 455 18.89 5.01 15.49
N ALA A 456 18.37 4.62 14.32
CA ALA A 456 17.35 3.57 14.18
C ALA A 456 16.13 3.76 15.10
N THR A 457 15.90 4.97 15.63
CA THR A 457 14.76 5.22 16.53
C THR A 457 13.45 5.09 15.78
N LYS A 458 12.38 4.83 16.52
CA LYS A 458 11.00 4.95 16.06
C LYS A 458 10.25 5.83 17.04
N CYS A 459 9.24 6.53 16.56
CA CYS A 459 8.55 7.54 17.36
C CYS A 459 7.03 7.45 17.21
N PHE A 460 6.33 7.93 18.23
CA PHE A 460 4.94 8.32 18.13
C PHE A 460 4.89 9.73 17.54
N HIS A 461 4.34 9.87 16.33
CA HIS A 461 4.18 11.14 15.62
C HIS A 461 2.85 11.77 16.01
N ASN A 462 2.90 12.93 16.69
CA ASN A 462 1.70 13.65 17.10
C ASN A 462 0.97 14.21 15.88
N ALA A 463 -0.27 13.77 15.65
CA ALA A 463 -1.07 14.15 14.49
C ALA A 463 -1.36 15.66 14.44
N GLN A 464 -1.44 16.34 15.59
CA GLN A 464 -1.71 17.78 15.65
C GLN A 464 -0.49 18.65 15.31
N LEU A 465 0.72 18.10 15.38
CA LEU A 465 1.96 18.88 15.29
C LEU A 465 2.90 18.44 14.17
N SER A 466 3.03 17.13 13.91
CA SER A 466 3.97 16.62 12.89
C SER A 466 3.57 17.06 11.48
N LEU A 467 4.55 17.40 10.63
CA LEU A 467 4.29 17.91 9.28
C LEU A 467 4.92 17.04 8.19
N THR A 468 6.16 16.60 8.35
CA THR A 468 6.77 15.62 7.45
C THR A 468 7.49 14.55 8.25
N LEU A 469 7.37 13.30 7.82
CA LEU A 469 7.88 12.15 8.53
C LEU A 469 9.06 11.51 7.78
N HIS A 470 10.08 11.12 8.54
CA HIS A 470 11.06 10.12 8.14
C HIS A 470 10.66 8.75 8.72
N ASN A 471 11.27 7.66 8.26
CA ASN A 471 11.10 6.33 8.88
C ASN A 471 11.41 6.35 10.39
N HIS A 472 12.30 7.24 10.83
CA HIS A 472 12.76 7.27 12.22
C HIS A 472 12.09 8.34 13.08
N PHE A 473 11.79 9.52 12.53
CA PHE A 473 11.38 10.68 13.33
C PHE A 473 10.65 11.74 12.48
N THR A 474 10.00 12.68 13.15
CA THR A 474 9.39 13.86 12.51
C THR A 474 10.49 14.83 12.05
N LEU A 475 10.49 15.21 10.77
CA LEU A 475 11.46 16.11 10.16
C LEU A 475 11.09 17.59 10.31
N LYS A 476 9.81 17.89 10.13
CA LYS A 476 9.23 19.23 10.24
C LYS A 476 7.93 19.15 11.03
N TRP A 477 7.57 20.22 11.72
CA TRP A 477 6.35 20.31 12.52
C TRP A 477 5.76 21.72 12.45
N LEU A 478 4.48 21.81 12.81
CA LEU A 478 3.71 23.04 12.82
C LEU A 478 4.12 23.99 13.96
N PRO A 479 3.86 25.31 13.83
CA PRO A 479 4.03 26.26 14.91
C PRO A 479 3.32 25.83 16.20
N GLY A 480 3.93 26.18 17.34
CA GLY A 480 3.42 25.81 18.67
C GLY A 480 3.98 24.50 19.22
N GLY A 481 4.54 23.64 18.36
CA GLY A 481 5.29 22.45 18.76
C GLY A 481 6.67 22.77 19.34
N CYS A 482 7.08 22.03 20.36
CA CYS A 482 8.44 22.00 20.89
C CYS A 482 9.36 21.11 20.02
N ASN A 483 10.57 20.80 20.51
CA ASN A 483 11.40 19.77 19.90
C ASN A 483 10.84 18.37 20.17
N PRO A 484 11.09 17.38 19.28
CA PRO A 484 10.85 15.97 19.59
C PRO A 484 11.52 15.57 20.91
N ARG A 485 10.89 14.63 21.63
CA ARG A 485 11.38 14.15 22.92
C ARG A 485 11.80 12.70 22.81
N THR A 486 13.04 12.39 23.15
CA THR A 486 13.50 11.01 23.35
C THR A 486 13.23 10.58 24.78
N LEU A 487 12.56 9.44 24.97
CA LEU A 487 12.35 8.83 26.28
C LEU A 487 13.56 8.00 26.71
N ASP A 488 13.78 7.95 28.01
CA ASP A 488 14.84 7.14 28.62
C ASP A 488 14.53 5.64 28.52
N THR A 489 15.58 4.81 28.37
CA THR A 489 15.46 3.35 28.23
C THR A 489 14.98 2.64 29.49
N SER A 490 14.89 3.33 30.64
CA SER A 490 14.17 2.85 31.82
C SER A 490 12.64 2.94 31.68
N VAL A 491 12.14 3.84 30.83
CA VAL A 491 10.69 4.09 30.64
C VAL A 491 10.14 3.28 29.47
N ALA A 492 10.86 3.22 28.35
CA ALA A 492 10.48 2.45 27.18
C ALA A 492 11.67 2.26 26.24
N GLN A 493 11.59 1.25 25.38
CA GLN A 493 12.60 1.00 24.34
C GLN A 493 11.96 0.57 23.03
N MET A 494 12.63 0.86 21.91
CA MET A 494 12.29 0.24 20.64
C MET A 494 13.07 -1.05 20.52
N GLN A 495 12.37 -2.18 20.48
CA GLN A 495 12.95 -3.50 20.27
C GLN A 495 12.98 -3.81 18.78
N HIS A 496 14.19 -4.06 18.25
CA HIS A 496 14.41 -4.40 16.85
C HIS A 496 14.88 -5.86 16.75
N TYR A 497 14.01 -6.74 16.29
CA TYR A 497 14.23 -8.19 16.14
C TYR A 497 15.01 -8.52 14.87
N ARG A 498 16.27 -8.11 14.88
CA ARG A 498 17.19 -8.20 13.75
C ARG A 498 18.62 -8.37 14.23
N GLU A 499 19.34 -9.24 13.54
CA GLU A 499 20.80 -9.37 13.68
C GLU A 499 21.49 -8.03 13.40
N PRO A 500 22.26 -7.49 14.36
CA PRO A 500 23.02 -6.27 14.14
C PRO A 500 24.10 -6.48 13.09
N ASP A 501 24.41 -5.41 12.35
CA ASP A 501 25.36 -5.46 11.24
C ASP A 501 26.81 -5.72 11.72
N ALA A 502 27.10 -5.46 13.00
CA ALA A 502 28.41 -5.72 13.62
C ALA A 502 28.47 -7.13 14.22
N LYS A 503 29.61 -7.81 14.05
CA LYS A 503 29.87 -9.09 14.72
C LYS A 503 29.91 -8.89 16.24
N TYR A 504 29.42 -9.87 16.98
CA TYR A 504 29.38 -9.87 18.44
C TYR A 504 29.66 -11.25 19.02
N ASN A 505 30.03 -11.26 20.30
CA ASN A 505 30.19 -12.45 21.10
C ASN A 505 29.01 -12.59 22.08
N GLN A 506 28.83 -13.78 22.66
CA GLN A 506 27.78 -14.02 23.64
C GLN A 506 27.88 -13.08 24.86
N THR A 507 29.09 -12.64 25.23
CA THR A 507 29.35 -11.69 26.33
C THR A 507 28.82 -10.28 26.07
N ASP A 508 28.52 -9.95 24.82
CA ASP A 508 27.95 -8.66 24.42
C ASP A 508 26.42 -8.64 24.57
N LEU A 509 25.81 -9.80 24.86
CA LEU A 509 24.38 -9.98 25.02
C LEU A 509 23.97 -9.94 26.48
N VAL A 510 22.75 -9.44 26.70
CA VAL A 510 22.06 -9.47 27.98
C VAL A 510 20.62 -9.89 27.73
N GLU A 511 20.07 -10.63 28.68
CA GLU A 511 18.66 -11.00 28.63
C GLU A 511 17.77 -9.80 28.97
N ASP A 512 16.72 -9.60 28.17
CA ASP A 512 15.70 -8.59 28.40
C ASP A 512 14.31 -9.21 28.20
N ARG A 513 13.65 -9.50 29.32
CA ARG A 513 12.31 -10.07 29.35
C ARG A 513 11.19 -9.03 29.44
N SER A 514 11.42 -7.78 29.00
CA SER A 514 10.42 -6.71 29.17
C SER A 514 9.07 -6.98 28.46
N LEU A 515 9.04 -7.82 27.43
CA LEU A 515 7.80 -8.27 26.78
C LEU A 515 7.08 -9.43 27.49
N TRP A 516 7.75 -10.16 28.38
CA TRP A 516 7.15 -11.33 29.04
C TRP A 516 5.92 -10.99 29.89
N LYS A 517 5.77 -9.74 30.32
CA LYS A 517 4.54 -9.27 30.99
C LYS A 517 3.27 -9.29 30.12
N PHE A 518 3.43 -9.50 28.81
CA PHE A 518 2.34 -9.69 27.84
C PHE A 518 2.25 -11.13 27.31
N ALA A 519 3.11 -12.04 27.78
CA ALA A 519 3.28 -13.36 27.15
C ALA A 519 1.97 -14.16 27.06
N GLY A 520 1.20 -14.24 28.15
CA GLY A 520 -0.07 -14.96 28.16
C GLY A 520 -1.13 -14.33 27.25
N GLU A 521 -1.21 -13.00 27.23
CA GLU A 521 -2.16 -12.26 26.37
C GLU A 521 -1.80 -12.41 24.89
N LEU A 522 -0.51 -12.27 24.57
CA LEU A 522 0.01 -12.44 23.21
C LEU A 522 -0.22 -13.87 22.71
N ARG A 523 0.08 -14.87 23.53
CA ARG A 523 -0.15 -16.27 23.17
C ARG A 523 -1.62 -16.54 22.88
N ALA A 524 -2.52 -16.16 23.78
CA ALA A 524 -3.94 -16.35 23.58
C ALA A 524 -4.45 -15.67 22.30
N ALA A 525 -3.96 -14.45 22.01
CA ALA A 525 -4.34 -13.71 20.81
C ALA A 525 -3.81 -14.37 19.52
N VAL A 526 -2.55 -14.82 19.50
CA VAL A 526 -1.96 -15.50 18.34
C VAL A 526 -2.61 -16.85 18.08
N GLU A 527 -2.82 -17.66 19.12
CA GLU A 527 -3.50 -18.95 19.00
C GLU A 527 -4.94 -18.78 18.49
N TYR A 528 -5.63 -17.72 18.93
CA TYR A 528 -6.95 -17.39 18.39
C TYR A 528 -6.90 -17.13 16.89
N VAL A 529 -5.92 -16.37 16.40
CA VAL A 529 -5.79 -16.13 14.95
C VAL A 529 -5.50 -17.43 14.21
N TRP A 530 -4.60 -18.28 14.70
CA TRP A 530 -4.30 -19.57 14.06
C TRP A 530 -5.52 -20.48 13.94
N LEU A 531 -6.38 -20.51 14.97
CA LEU A 531 -7.59 -21.33 14.96
C LEU A 531 -8.68 -20.81 14.01
N HIS A 532 -8.74 -19.50 13.74
CA HIS A 532 -9.83 -18.88 12.98
C HIS A 532 -9.37 -18.25 11.65
N LEU A 533 -8.10 -18.44 11.26
CA LEU A 533 -7.54 -17.87 10.04
C LEU A 533 -8.35 -18.31 8.81
N ASP A 534 -8.67 -19.60 8.74
CA ASP A 534 -9.39 -20.19 7.61
C ASP A 534 -10.91 -19.94 7.67
N ASP A 535 -11.49 -19.90 8.86
CA ASP A 535 -12.92 -19.60 9.05
C ASP A 535 -13.30 -18.20 8.55
N VAL A 536 -12.41 -17.23 8.73
CA VAL A 536 -12.62 -15.86 8.26
C VAL A 536 -12.40 -15.77 6.75
N LEU A 537 -11.44 -16.53 6.19
CA LEU A 537 -11.17 -16.52 4.75
C LEU A 537 -12.26 -17.24 3.94
N THR A 538 -12.84 -18.32 4.47
CA THR A 538 -13.95 -19.07 3.84
C THR A 538 -15.28 -18.30 3.79
N GLN A 539 -15.43 -17.22 4.57
CA GLN A 539 -16.57 -16.31 4.44
C GLN A 539 -16.46 -15.39 3.20
N ILE A 540 -15.33 -15.41 2.47
CA ILE A 540 -15.11 -14.60 1.25
C ILE A 540 -15.51 -15.34 -0.02
N SER A 541 -15.39 -16.67 -0.09
CA SER A 541 -15.67 -17.39 -1.33
C SER A 541 -17.10 -17.10 -1.77
N ASP A 542 -17.23 -16.45 -2.92
CA ASP A 542 -18.52 -16.16 -3.56
C ASP A 542 -19.30 -17.48 -3.61
N PRO A 543 -20.63 -17.50 -3.42
CA PRO A 543 -21.40 -18.73 -3.60
C PRO A 543 -21.19 -19.36 -4.98
N GLU A 544 -20.74 -18.58 -5.97
CA GLU A 544 -20.33 -19.06 -7.30
C GLU A 544 -18.95 -19.76 -7.32
N GLU A 545 -17.97 -19.34 -6.50
CA GLU A 545 -16.67 -20.03 -6.38
C GLU A 545 -16.82 -21.34 -5.59
N GLN A 546 -17.63 -21.35 -4.53
CA GLN A 546 -17.96 -22.59 -3.79
C GLN A 546 -18.73 -23.60 -4.64
N GLN A 547 -19.65 -23.14 -5.50
CA GLN A 547 -20.33 -24.04 -6.46
C GLN A 547 -19.38 -24.61 -7.51
N LEU A 548 -18.35 -23.86 -7.91
CA LEU A 548 -17.36 -24.34 -8.87
C LEU A 548 -16.42 -25.37 -8.24
N GLU A 549 -15.91 -25.12 -7.03
CA GLU A 549 -15.06 -26.06 -6.29
C GLU A 549 -15.82 -27.33 -5.88
N ASP A 550 -17.05 -27.21 -5.35
CA ASP A 550 -17.89 -28.36 -5.02
C ASP A 550 -18.26 -29.20 -6.26
N SER A 551 -18.38 -28.57 -7.43
CA SER A 551 -18.61 -29.29 -8.71
C SER A 551 -17.36 -30.02 -9.21
N LEU A 552 -16.17 -29.45 -9.01
CA LEU A 552 -14.90 -30.05 -9.41
C LEU A 552 -14.51 -31.23 -8.51
N ASP A 553 -14.82 -31.15 -7.21
CA ASP A 553 -14.59 -32.24 -6.27
C ASP A 553 -15.62 -33.37 -6.46
N GLN A 554 -16.88 -33.06 -6.82
CA GLN A 554 -17.87 -34.07 -7.20
C GLN A 554 -17.51 -34.78 -8.51
N ASP A 555 -17.05 -34.06 -9.53
CA ASP A 555 -16.60 -34.65 -10.80
C ASP A 555 -15.33 -35.50 -10.63
N GLY A 556 -14.43 -35.13 -9.70
CA GLY A 556 -13.24 -35.90 -9.35
C GLY A 556 -13.55 -37.23 -8.64
N ASP A 557 -14.48 -37.20 -7.68
CA ASP A 557 -14.95 -38.39 -6.96
C ASP A 557 -15.81 -39.32 -7.85
N GLU A 558 -16.52 -38.77 -8.85
CA GLU A 558 -17.27 -39.55 -9.83
C GLU A 558 -16.32 -40.23 -10.84
N LEU A 559 -15.24 -39.55 -11.27
CA LEU A 559 -14.20 -40.14 -12.13
C LEU A 559 -13.46 -41.30 -11.44
N ASP A 560 -13.11 -41.15 -10.17
CA ASP A 560 -12.42 -42.20 -9.40
C ASP A 560 -13.34 -43.39 -9.06
N ARG A 561 -14.66 -43.19 -8.99
CA ARG A 561 -15.65 -44.27 -8.88
C ARG A 561 -15.91 -44.98 -10.21
N GLU A 562 -15.89 -44.28 -11.33
CA GLU A 562 -16.05 -44.89 -12.66
C GLU A 562 -14.79 -45.64 -13.15
N LEU A 563 -13.62 -45.36 -12.59
CA LEU A 563 -12.36 -46.08 -12.89
C LEU A 563 -12.19 -47.40 -12.11
N GLN A 564 -12.98 -47.66 -11.07
CA GLN A 564 -12.86 -48.86 -10.23
C GLN A 564 -13.41 -50.18 -10.84
N PRO A 565 -14.32 -50.23 -11.85
CA PRO A 565 -14.70 -51.50 -12.47
C PRO A 565 -13.74 -51.98 -13.58
N LEU A 566 -12.83 -51.14 -14.08
CA LEU A 566 -12.04 -51.44 -15.30
C LEU A 566 -10.68 -52.12 -15.03
N GLN A 567 -10.34 -52.40 -13.77
CA GLN A 567 -9.08 -53.05 -13.40
C GLN A 567 -9.18 -54.55 -13.05
N GLN A 568 -10.34 -55.20 -13.25
CA GLN A 568 -10.53 -56.63 -12.93
C GLN A 568 -10.73 -57.59 -14.12
N VAL A 569 -10.54 -57.18 -15.37
CA VAL A 569 -10.67 -58.12 -16.52
C VAL A 569 -9.50 -58.00 -17.50
N ILE A 570 -8.27 -58.24 -17.05
CA ILE A 570 -7.21 -58.81 -17.90
C ILE A 570 -6.37 -59.78 -17.05
N GLN A 571 -6.87 -61.01 -16.88
CA GLN A 571 -6.03 -62.16 -16.57
C GLN A 571 -6.36 -63.32 -17.53
N ALA A 572 -5.27 -63.98 -17.95
CA ALA A 572 -5.17 -65.27 -18.62
C ALA A 572 -5.35 -65.34 -20.15
N ARG A 573 -4.20 -65.42 -20.85
CA ARG A 573 -3.99 -66.40 -21.94
C ARG A 573 -2.57 -66.98 -21.90
N PRO A 574 -2.37 -68.21 -22.42
CA PRO A 574 -1.36 -69.15 -21.93
C PRO A 574 -0.06 -69.15 -22.74
N VAL A 575 1.00 -69.62 -22.09
CA VAL A 575 2.35 -69.89 -22.63
C VAL A 575 2.33 -71.15 -23.50
N PRO A 576 2.97 -71.17 -24.69
CA PRO A 576 3.28 -72.41 -25.39
C PRO A 576 4.64 -72.97 -24.97
N VAL A 577 4.66 -74.30 -24.93
CA VAL A 577 5.80 -75.18 -24.70
C VAL A 577 6.77 -75.14 -25.88
N SER A 578 8.04 -74.81 -25.61
CA SER A 578 9.24 -75.60 -25.96
C SER A 578 10.48 -74.97 -25.32
#